data_AF-A0A7Y5QWM4-F1
#
_entry.id   AF-A0A7Y5QWM4-F1
#
_cell.length_a   1.000
_cell.length_b   1.000
_cell.length_c   1.000
_cell.angle_alpha   90.00
_cell.angle_beta   90.00
_cell.angle_gamma   90.00
#
_symmetry.space_group_name_H-M   'P 1'
#
loop_
_entity.id
_entity.type
_entity.pdbx_description
1 polymer ?
#
loop_
_entity_poly.entity_id
_entity_poly.type
_entity_poly.pdbx_seq_one_letter_code
_entity_poly.pdbx_strand_id
1 'polypeptide(L)'
;MTTLQQIDLKCPVCETRFRSQAVVSTNSFGGKRTDFHERAAGTQPLPYLIHTCNRCGYSGAERDFTEEADVTPTLKEHVWNELAPVASTGMSGSEKYEAAAKVADWQSSEPRHVADLLLRAAWCCVDEGDIEAERFFRRKAAWKFEEALASFDGVPREERAVLSYLVGELWRRVGDLKRATTWFNSVADEVTDPQSQRWIIDAARQQRDCPREWFG
;
A
#
# COMPACT_ATOMS: atom_id res chain seq x y z
N MET A 1 13.07 -14.22 11.59
CA MET A 1 11.73 -14.80 11.35
C MET A 1 10.70 -13.84 11.93
N THR A 2 9.55 -13.69 11.29
CA THR A 2 8.48 -12.79 11.75
C THR A 2 7.79 -13.39 12.99
N THR A 3 7.65 -12.59 14.04
CA THR A 3 6.98 -12.97 15.29
C THR A 3 5.66 -12.24 15.40
N LEU A 4 4.59 -12.99 15.67
CA LEU A 4 3.23 -12.47 15.81
C LEU A 4 2.72 -12.65 17.24
N GLN A 5 1.93 -11.70 17.72
CA GLN A 5 1.24 -11.76 19.00
C GLN A 5 -0.26 -11.57 18.80
N GLN A 6 -1.08 -12.27 19.58
CA GLN A 6 -2.52 -12.02 19.61
C GLN A 6 -2.83 -10.72 20.35
N ILE A 7 -3.71 -9.92 19.76
CA ILE A 7 -4.22 -8.66 20.32
C ILE A 7 -5.74 -8.67 20.31
N ASP A 8 -6.36 -7.96 21.25
CA ASP A 8 -7.80 -7.72 21.29
C ASP A 8 -8.08 -6.27 20.88
N LEU A 9 -8.96 -6.08 19.89
CA LEU A 9 -9.34 -4.77 19.36
C LEU A 9 -10.83 -4.53 19.52
N LYS A 10 -11.24 -3.26 19.61
CA LYS A 10 -12.64 -2.83 19.58
C LYS A 10 -12.86 -1.99 18.32
N CYS A 11 -13.80 -2.41 17.47
CA CYS A 11 -14.11 -1.68 16.24
C CYS A 11 -14.74 -0.31 16.58
N PRO A 12 -14.23 0.81 16.05
CA PRO A 12 -14.80 2.13 16.34
C PRO A 12 -16.13 2.40 15.59
N VAL A 13 -16.45 1.58 14.57
CA VAL A 13 -17.69 1.71 13.78
C VAL A 13 -18.87 1.00 14.43
N CYS A 14 -18.69 -0.27 14.83
CA CYS A 14 -19.77 -1.14 15.34
C CYS A 14 -19.55 -1.65 16.77
N GLU A 15 -18.50 -1.17 17.45
CA GLU A 15 -18.14 -1.50 18.85
C GLU A 15 -17.84 -2.96 19.14
N THR A 16 -17.82 -3.81 18.10
CA THR A 16 -17.58 -5.24 18.24
C THR A 16 -16.13 -5.47 18.65
N ARG A 17 -15.93 -6.25 19.70
CA ARG A 17 -14.61 -6.71 20.13
C ARG A 17 -14.21 -7.96 19.35
N PHE A 18 -12.98 -7.99 18.86
CA PHE A 18 -12.47 -9.11 18.07
C PHE A 18 -10.97 -9.31 18.33
N ARG A 19 -10.50 -10.53 18.08
CA ARG A 19 -9.09 -10.88 18.17
C ARG A 19 -8.40 -10.71 16.82
N SER A 20 -7.19 -10.19 16.85
CA SER A 20 -6.30 -10.12 15.69
C SER A 20 -4.89 -10.58 16.05
N GLN A 21 -3.99 -10.55 15.08
CA GLN A 21 -2.56 -10.79 15.28
C GLN A 21 -1.80 -9.56 14.80
N ALA A 22 -0.86 -9.08 15.62
CA ALA A 22 0.04 -7.97 15.31
C ALA A 22 1.48 -8.46 15.20
N VAL A 23 2.27 -7.74 14.40
CA VAL A 23 3.69 -8.00 14.18
C VAL A 23 4.49 -7.42 15.36
N VAL A 24 5.20 -8.28 16.08
CA VAL A 24 6.11 -7.87 17.17
C VAL A 24 7.50 -7.57 16.62
N SER A 25 7.99 -8.42 15.73
CA SER A 25 9.27 -8.27 15.07
C SER A 25 9.28 -8.97 13.73
N THR A 26 10.09 -8.47 12.80
CA THR A 26 10.26 -9.06 11.46
C THR A 26 11.72 -8.94 11.01
N ASN A 27 12.03 -9.47 9.82
CA ASN A 27 13.33 -9.38 9.18
C ASN A 27 13.17 -8.95 7.71
N SER A 28 14.25 -8.51 7.07
CA SER A 28 14.27 -8.11 5.65
C SER A 28 15.11 -9.06 4.79
N PHE A 29 15.23 -10.34 5.19
CA PHE A 29 16.09 -11.32 4.51
C PHE A 29 15.48 -11.93 3.25
N GLY A 30 14.25 -11.56 2.88
CA GLY A 30 13.57 -12.01 1.66
C GLY A 30 13.91 -11.18 0.42
N GLY A 31 14.77 -10.17 0.55
CA GLY A 31 15.14 -9.25 -0.52
C GLY A 31 14.13 -8.12 -0.74
N LYS A 32 14.49 -7.19 -1.63
CA LYS A 32 13.68 -6.02 -1.97
C LYS A 32 13.38 -5.99 -3.46
N ARG A 33 12.11 -6.00 -3.84
CA ARG A 33 11.69 -5.87 -5.24
C ARG A 33 11.87 -4.43 -5.72
N THR A 34 11.92 -4.26 -7.03
CA THR A 34 12.12 -2.94 -7.66
C THR A 34 10.98 -1.96 -7.45
N ASP A 35 9.78 -2.44 -7.08
CA ASP A 35 8.66 -1.62 -6.61
C ASP A 35 8.71 -1.33 -5.10
N PHE A 36 9.89 -1.51 -4.48
CA PHE A 36 10.17 -1.32 -3.05
C PHE A 36 9.51 -2.31 -2.09
N HIS A 37 8.89 -3.40 -2.59
CA HIS A 37 8.39 -4.46 -1.70
C HIS A 37 9.55 -5.16 -0.98
N GLU A 38 9.70 -4.91 0.32
CA GLU A 38 10.62 -5.62 1.19
C GLU A 38 9.98 -6.89 1.74
N ARG A 39 10.66 -8.03 1.55
CA ARG A 39 10.15 -9.34 1.98
C ARG A 39 10.91 -9.85 3.19
N ALA A 40 10.19 -10.55 4.05
CA ALA A 40 10.77 -11.32 5.13
C ALA A 40 11.15 -12.73 4.65
N ALA A 41 12.15 -13.34 5.27
CA ALA A 41 12.30 -14.78 5.24
C ALA A 41 11.25 -15.41 6.17
N GLY A 42 10.42 -16.31 5.61
CA GLY A 42 9.31 -16.97 6.29
C GLY A 42 7.99 -16.19 6.14
N THR A 43 7.21 -16.10 7.23
CA THR A 43 5.91 -15.42 7.25
C THR A 43 6.03 -13.95 6.89
N GLN A 44 5.27 -13.49 5.90
CA GLN A 44 5.26 -12.08 5.52
C GLN A 44 4.50 -11.25 6.56
N PRO A 45 5.06 -10.12 7.03
CA PRO A 45 4.43 -9.30 8.06
C PRO A 45 3.25 -8.48 7.55
N LEU A 46 3.23 -8.15 6.25
CA LEU A 46 2.33 -7.18 5.65
C LEU A 46 0.83 -7.47 5.94
N PRO A 47 0.31 -8.70 5.80
CA PRO A 47 -1.11 -9.01 6.07
C PRO A 47 -1.56 -8.83 7.53
N TYR A 48 -0.62 -8.62 8.45
CA TYR A 48 -0.86 -8.46 9.89
C TYR A 48 -0.71 -7.02 10.38
N LEU A 49 -0.37 -6.08 9.48
CA LEU A 49 -0.31 -4.65 9.79
C LEU A 49 -1.67 -3.94 9.64
N ILE A 50 -2.64 -4.62 8.99
CA ILE A 50 -4.02 -4.17 8.89
C ILE A 50 -4.92 -5.17 9.61
N HIS A 51 -5.83 -4.65 10.42
CA HIS A 51 -6.83 -5.41 11.16
C HIS A 51 -8.21 -5.11 10.60
N THR A 52 -9.07 -6.12 10.59
CA THR A 52 -10.42 -6.02 10.05
C THR A 52 -11.43 -6.51 11.07
N CYS A 53 -12.47 -5.71 11.29
CA CYS A 53 -13.61 -6.13 12.11
C CYS A 53 -14.38 -7.24 11.40
N ASN A 54 -14.53 -8.38 12.07
CA ASN A 54 -15.27 -9.54 11.57
C ASN A 54 -16.80 -9.34 11.47
N ARG A 55 -17.34 -8.20 11.90
CA ARG A 55 -18.78 -7.89 11.84
C ARG A 55 -19.14 -6.92 10.73
N CYS A 56 -18.46 -5.78 10.66
CA CYS A 56 -18.77 -4.73 9.69
C CYS A 56 -17.71 -4.55 8.59
N GLY A 57 -16.59 -5.27 8.65
CA GLY A 57 -15.54 -5.19 7.63
C GLY A 57 -14.65 -3.93 7.71
N TYR A 58 -14.88 -3.03 8.67
CA TYR A 58 -14.00 -1.88 8.90
C TYR A 58 -12.55 -2.35 9.05
N SER A 59 -11.66 -1.77 8.26
CA SER A 59 -10.26 -2.18 8.15
C SER A 59 -9.34 -0.97 8.30
N GLY A 60 -8.28 -1.13 9.08
CA GLY A 60 -7.31 -0.08 9.38
C GLY A 60 -6.07 -0.62 10.09
N ALA A 61 -5.09 0.24 10.35
CA ALA A 61 -3.96 -0.09 11.20
C ALA A 61 -4.40 -0.17 12.67
N GLU A 62 -3.56 -0.74 13.55
CA GLU A 62 -3.87 -0.90 14.98
C GLU A 62 -4.31 0.42 15.64
N ARG A 63 -3.63 1.52 15.30
CA ARG A 63 -3.94 2.88 15.79
C ARG A 63 -5.32 3.41 15.39
N ASP A 64 -5.95 2.82 14.39
CA ASP A 64 -7.27 3.25 13.90
C ASP A 64 -8.40 2.56 14.71
N PHE A 65 -8.06 1.66 15.65
CA PHE A 65 -8.98 0.96 16.55
C PHE A 65 -8.95 1.53 17.98
N THR A 66 -8.92 2.86 18.12
CA THR A 66 -8.96 3.54 19.41
C THR A 66 -10.27 4.29 19.62
N GLU A 67 -10.52 4.76 20.85
CA GLU A 67 -11.73 5.54 21.17
C GLU A 67 -11.69 6.96 20.57
N GLU A 68 -10.50 7.44 20.22
CA GLU A 68 -10.27 8.74 19.57
C GLU A 68 -10.41 8.70 18.04
N ALA A 69 -10.70 7.53 17.46
CA ALA A 69 -10.89 7.39 16.02
C ALA A 69 -12.05 8.28 15.52
N ASP A 70 -11.79 9.13 14.54
CA ASP A 70 -12.81 10.00 13.94
C ASP A 70 -13.72 9.18 13.01
N VAL A 71 -14.85 8.76 13.55
CA VAL A 71 -15.87 7.99 12.83
C VAL A 71 -17.11 8.83 12.59
N THR A 72 -17.16 9.42 11.40
CA THR A 72 -18.33 10.18 10.93
C THR A 72 -19.53 9.27 10.64
N PRO A 73 -20.78 9.77 10.71
CA PRO A 73 -21.97 9.00 10.33
C PRO A 73 -21.89 8.46 8.89
N THR A 74 -21.37 9.25 7.96
CA THR A 74 -21.16 8.87 6.56
C THR A 74 -20.21 7.69 6.42
N LEU A 75 -19.10 7.69 7.19
CA LEU A 75 -18.18 6.56 7.21
C LEU A 75 -18.87 5.28 7.70
N LYS A 76 -19.69 5.37 8.76
CA LYS A 76 -20.45 4.21 9.25
C LYS A 76 -21.37 3.66 8.16
N GLU A 77 -22.08 4.52 7.45
CA GLU A 77 -22.98 4.14 6.36
C GLU A 77 -22.24 3.41 5.23
N HIS A 78 -21.13 3.96 4.75
CA HIS A 78 -20.31 3.29 3.72
C HIS A 78 -19.80 1.92 4.19
N VAL A 79 -19.29 1.83 5.42
CA VAL A 79 -18.79 0.56 5.97
C VAL A 79 -19.91 -0.48 6.02
N TRP A 80 -21.10 -0.11 6.46
CA TRP A 80 -22.24 -1.03 6.53
C TRP A 80 -22.77 -1.45 5.16
N ASN A 81 -22.77 -0.55 4.18
CA ASN A 81 -23.32 -0.83 2.86
C ASN A 81 -22.33 -1.59 1.96
N GLU A 82 -21.03 -1.31 2.07
CA GLU A 82 -20.03 -1.82 1.14
C GLU A 82 -19.08 -2.87 1.73
N LEU A 83 -18.73 -2.78 3.02
CA LEU A 83 -17.77 -3.71 3.65
C LEU A 83 -18.45 -4.82 4.44
N ALA A 84 -19.53 -4.52 5.16
CA ALA A 84 -20.23 -5.53 5.97
C ALA A 84 -20.75 -6.73 5.16
N PRO A 85 -21.25 -6.59 3.90
CA PRO A 85 -21.72 -7.73 3.12
C PRO A 85 -20.62 -8.73 2.74
N VAL A 86 -19.36 -8.28 2.67
CA VAL A 86 -18.20 -9.10 2.32
C VAL A 86 -17.30 -9.39 3.51
N ALA A 87 -17.64 -8.87 4.70
CA ALA A 87 -16.89 -9.08 5.92
C ALA A 87 -16.93 -10.55 6.33
N SER A 88 -15.77 -11.16 6.48
CA SER A 88 -15.65 -12.55 6.88
C SER A 88 -14.46 -12.78 7.81
N THR A 89 -14.52 -13.86 8.58
CA THR A 89 -13.36 -14.35 9.32
C THR A 89 -12.42 -15.03 8.33
N GLY A 90 -11.25 -14.44 8.08
CA GLY A 90 -10.24 -15.03 7.19
C GLY A 90 -9.98 -14.26 5.90
N MET A 91 -10.36 -12.98 5.82
CA MET A 91 -9.94 -12.10 4.73
C MET A 91 -8.42 -12.18 4.51
N SER A 92 -8.05 -12.31 3.24
CA SER A 92 -6.67 -12.30 2.75
C SER A 92 -5.99 -10.96 3.03
N GLY A 93 -4.67 -10.90 2.90
CA GLY A 93 -3.93 -9.66 3.11
C GLY A 93 -4.36 -8.58 2.12
N SER A 94 -4.57 -8.96 0.86
CA SER A 94 -4.99 -8.03 -0.19
C SER A 94 -6.37 -7.43 0.07
N GLU A 95 -7.36 -8.25 0.45
CA GLU A 95 -8.72 -7.80 0.78
C GLU A 95 -8.74 -6.83 1.97
N LYS A 96 -7.92 -7.08 3.01
CA LYS A 96 -7.80 -6.18 4.15
C LYS A 96 -7.28 -4.79 3.72
N TYR A 97 -6.24 -4.77 2.89
CA TYR A 97 -5.68 -3.51 2.39
C TYR A 97 -6.63 -2.80 1.42
N GLU A 98 -7.40 -3.52 0.60
CA GLU A 98 -8.44 -2.92 -0.22
C GLU A 98 -9.52 -2.26 0.64
N ALA A 99 -10.02 -2.96 1.67
CA ALA A 99 -10.99 -2.41 2.59
C ALA A 99 -10.45 -1.19 3.35
N ALA A 100 -9.18 -1.22 3.78
CA ALA A 100 -8.53 -0.08 4.39
C ALA A 100 -8.38 1.10 3.43
N ALA A 101 -8.05 0.86 2.15
CA ALA A 101 -7.96 1.91 1.14
C ALA A 101 -9.32 2.58 0.89
N LYS A 102 -10.42 1.81 0.88
CA LYS A 102 -11.79 2.37 0.79
C LYS A 102 -12.14 3.23 2.00
N VAL A 103 -11.84 2.75 3.21
CA VAL A 103 -12.01 3.52 4.44
C VAL A 103 -11.25 4.85 4.38
N ALA A 104 -9.98 4.81 3.98
CA ALA A 104 -9.15 6.00 3.85
C ALA A 104 -9.72 7.00 2.82
N ASP A 105 -10.21 6.51 1.67
CA ASP A 105 -10.84 7.33 0.62
C ASP A 105 -12.14 7.99 1.13
N TRP A 106 -13.00 7.26 1.86
CA TRP A 106 -14.22 7.82 2.48
C TRP A 106 -13.92 8.84 3.58
N GLN A 107 -12.78 8.71 4.26
CA GLN A 107 -12.29 9.69 5.23
C GLN A 107 -11.61 10.89 4.56
N SER A 108 -11.61 10.97 3.21
CA SER A 108 -10.93 12.02 2.45
C SER A 108 -9.44 12.11 2.77
N SER A 109 -8.80 10.97 3.02
CA SER A 109 -7.36 10.90 3.25
C SER A 109 -6.58 11.34 2.02
N GLU A 110 -5.33 11.76 2.21
CA GLU A 110 -4.46 12.16 1.11
C GLU A 110 -4.33 11.06 0.04
N PRO A 111 -4.33 11.40 -1.27
CA PRO A 111 -4.23 10.41 -2.34
C PRO A 111 -3.01 9.50 -2.21
N ARG A 112 -1.89 10.04 -1.69
CA ARG A 112 -0.69 9.28 -1.40
C ARG A 112 -0.94 8.16 -0.41
N HIS A 113 -1.67 8.42 0.68
CA HIS A 113 -1.97 7.41 1.69
C HIS A 113 -2.81 6.27 1.12
N VAL A 114 -3.83 6.61 0.32
CA VAL A 114 -4.68 5.63 -0.37
C VAL A 114 -3.85 4.80 -1.37
N ALA A 115 -2.97 5.44 -2.15
CA ALA A 115 -2.06 4.76 -3.08
C ALA A 115 -1.14 3.76 -2.37
N ASP A 116 -0.61 4.15 -1.22
CA ASP A 116 0.24 3.34 -0.35
C ASP A 116 -0.48 2.07 0.15
N LEU A 117 -1.75 2.17 0.51
CA LEU A 117 -2.57 1.02 0.92
C LEU A 117 -2.85 0.09 -0.27
N LEU A 118 -3.18 0.65 -1.43
CA LEU A 118 -3.41 -0.12 -2.66
C LEU A 118 -2.15 -0.84 -3.14
N LEU A 119 -0.99 -0.21 -3.03
CA LEU A 119 0.29 -0.85 -3.37
C LEU A 119 0.57 -2.04 -2.45
N ARG A 120 0.30 -1.90 -1.14
CA ARG A 120 0.43 -3.00 -0.18
C ARG A 120 -0.58 -4.11 -0.43
N ALA A 121 -1.80 -3.79 -0.91
CA ALA A 121 -2.73 -4.81 -1.40
C ALA A 121 -2.11 -5.61 -2.56
N ALA A 122 -1.51 -4.93 -3.53
CA ALA A 122 -0.84 -5.59 -4.66
C ALA A 122 0.32 -6.48 -4.20
N TRP A 123 1.09 -6.06 -3.19
CA TRP A 123 2.15 -6.87 -2.60
C TRP A 123 1.63 -8.13 -1.91
N CYS A 124 0.51 -8.04 -1.19
CA CYS A 124 -0.16 -9.22 -0.64
C CYS A 124 -0.62 -10.19 -1.75
N CYS A 125 -1.17 -9.68 -2.86
CA CYS A 125 -1.57 -10.53 -3.99
C CYS A 125 -0.40 -11.35 -4.57
N VAL A 126 0.83 -10.85 -4.51
CA VAL A 126 2.03 -11.57 -4.94
C VAL A 126 2.24 -12.82 -4.09
N ASP A 127 2.09 -12.68 -2.77
CA ASP A 127 2.25 -13.78 -1.83
C ASP A 127 1.06 -14.75 -1.89
N GLU A 128 -0.12 -14.26 -2.28
CA GLU A 128 -1.35 -15.03 -2.47
C GLU A 128 -1.42 -15.73 -3.85
N GLY A 129 -0.58 -15.33 -4.81
CA GLY A 129 -0.53 -15.88 -6.16
C GLY A 129 -1.61 -15.36 -7.11
N ASP A 130 -2.29 -14.26 -6.77
CA ASP A 130 -3.34 -13.65 -7.59
C ASP A 130 -2.77 -12.55 -8.51
N ILE A 131 -2.42 -12.96 -9.73
CA ILE A 131 -1.78 -12.09 -10.73
C ILE A 131 -2.76 -11.03 -11.26
N GLU A 132 -4.06 -11.34 -11.34
CA GLU A 132 -5.05 -10.40 -11.85
C GLU A 132 -5.31 -9.28 -10.85
N ALA A 133 -5.51 -9.64 -9.57
CA ALA A 133 -5.64 -8.68 -8.48
C ALA A 133 -4.35 -7.85 -8.29
N GLU A 134 -3.18 -8.47 -8.39
CA GLU A 134 -1.88 -7.77 -8.34
C GLU A 134 -1.83 -6.64 -9.39
N ARG A 135 -2.17 -6.94 -10.65
CA ARG A 135 -2.19 -5.94 -11.73
C ARG A 135 -3.24 -4.86 -11.51
N PHE A 136 -4.41 -5.25 -11.02
CA PHE A 136 -5.50 -4.32 -10.71
C PHE A 136 -5.10 -3.30 -9.64
N PHE A 137 -4.55 -3.76 -8.51
CA PHE A 137 -4.15 -2.89 -7.42
C PHE A 137 -2.95 -2.02 -7.77
N ARG A 138 -1.94 -2.54 -8.49
CA ARG A 138 -0.81 -1.70 -8.97
C ARG A 138 -1.28 -0.57 -9.88
N ARG A 139 -2.24 -0.85 -10.77
CA ARG A 139 -2.80 0.18 -11.66
C ARG A 139 -3.50 1.28 -10.87
N LYS A 140 -4.34 0.91 -9.89
CA LYS A 140 -5.01 1.88 -9.03
C LYS A 140 -4.03 2.69 -8.18
N ALA A 141 -3.03 2.04 -7.59
CA ALA A 141 -1.97 2.70 -6.82
C ALA A 141 -1.20 3.70 -7.69
N ALA A 142 -0.83 3.32 -8.92
CA ALA A 142 -0.16 4.22 -9.85
C ALA A 142 -0.99 5.48 -10.10
N TRP A 143 -2.27 5.36 -10.45
CA TRP A 143 -3.15 6.53 -10.64
C TRP A 143 -3.24 7.43 -9.40
N LYS A 144 -3.37 6.86 -8.20
CA LYS A 144 -3.45 7.65 -6.96
C LYS A 144 -2.11 8.33 -6.61
N PHE A 145 -0.98 7.72 -6.93
CA PHE A 145 0.32 8.39 -6.81
C PHE A 145 0.51 9.50 -7.85
N GLU A 146 0.03 9.33 -9.08
CA GLU A 146 0.01 10.41 -10.09
C GLU A 146 -0.80 11.60 -9.59
N GLU A 147 -1.98 11.35 -8.98
CA GLU A 147 -2.82 12.37 -8.35
C GLU A 147 -2.07 13.10 -7.22
N ALA A 148 -1.38 12.36 -6.34
CA ALA A 148 -0.58 12.93 -5.26
C ALA A 148 0.57 13.82 -5.79
N LEU A 149 1.28 13.38 -6.83
CA LEU A 149 2.39 14.12 -7.44
C LEU A 149 1.93 15.38 -8.20
N ALA A 150 0.70 15.37 -8.72
CA ALA A 150 0.08 16.51 -9.38
C ALA A 150 -0.43 17.57 -8.39
N SER A 151 -0.70 17.19 -7.14
CA SER A 151 -1.03 18.14 -6.08
C SER A 151 0.18 19.00 -5.72
N PHE A 152 -0.07 20.28 -5.37
CA PHE A 152 0.99 21.25 -5.07
C PHE A 152 1.81 20.86 -3.83
N ASP A 153 1.16 20.33 -2.80
CA ASP A 153 1.72 19.96 -1.50
C ASP A 153 1.53 18.48 -1.14
N GLY A 154 1.02 17.66 -2.08
CA GLY A 154 0.71 16.25 -1.81
C GLY A 154 1.93 15.34 -1.59
N VAL A 155 3.13 15.79 -1.97
CA VAL A 155 4.39 15.05 -1.82
C VAL A 155 5.54 16.01 -1.51
N PRO A 156 6.29 15.80 -0.41
CA PRO A 156 7.49 16.58 -0.10
C PRO A 156 8.50 16.53 -1.24
N ARG A 157 9.15 17.66 -1.53
CA ARG A 157 9.96 17.83 -2.74
C ARG A 157 11.10 16.80 -2.83
N GLU A 158 11.71 16.50 -1.70
CA GLU A 158 12.79 15.53 -1.55
C GLU A 158 12.35 14.07 -1.80
N GLU A 159 11.05 13.77 -1.76
CA GLU A 159 10.52 12.43 -1.99
C GLU A 159 9.96 12.25 -3.41
N ARG A 160 9.76 13.34 -4.16
CA ARG A 160 9.15 13.33 -5.49
C ARG A 160 9.92 12.47 -6.50
N ALA A 161 11.25 12.48 -6.46
CA ALA A 161 12.07 11.64 -7.35
C ALA A 161 11.84 10.13 -7.10
N VAL A 162 11.80 9.72 -5.83
CA VAL A 162 11.56 8.32 -5.43
C VAL A 162 10.15 7.90 -5.81
N LEU A 163 9.17 8.77 -5.58
CA LEU A 163 7.79 8.47 -5.92
C LEU A 163 7.55 8.43 -7.43
N SER A 164 8.17 9.32 -8.20
CA SER A 164 8.12 9.31 -9.68
C SER A 164 8.70 8.02 -10.25
N TYR A 165 9.82 7.53 -9.70
CA TYR A 165 10.35 6.22 -10.06
C TYR A 165 9.35 5.11 -9.74
N LEU A 166 8.76 5.12 -8.54
CA LEU A 166 7.78 4.12 -8.13
C LEU A 166 6.60 4.08 -9.10
N VAL A 167 6.02 5.23 -9.47
CA VAL A 167 4.94 5.31 -10.45
C VAL A 167 5.34 4.68 -11.79
N GLY A 168 6.55 4.99 -12.29
CA GLY A 168 7.09 4.38 -13.49
C GLY A 168 7.19 2.86 -13.40
N GLU A 169 7.68 2.35 -12.26
CA GLU A 169 7.82 0.92 -12.02
C GLU A 169 6.46 0.19 -11.91
N LEU A 170 5.46 0.83 -11.31
CA LEU A 170 4.10 0.29 -11.25
C LEU A 170 3.49 0.18 -12.65
N TRP A 171 3.61 1.22 -13.49
CA TRP A 171 3.14 1.17 -14.87
C TRP A 171 3.85 0.10 -15.68
N ARG A 172 5.17 -0.04 -15.50
CA ARG A 172 5.96 -1.08 -16.17
C ARG A 172 5.46 -2.48 -15.80
N ARG A 173 5.24 -2.74 -14.51
CA ARG A 173 4.75 -4.03 -13.99
C ARG A 173 3.32 -4.34 -14.43
N VAL A 174 2.49 -3.31 -14.64
CA VAL A 174 1.14 -3.45 -15.23
C VAL A 174 1.18 -3.69 -16.75
N GLY A 175 2.28 -3.32 -17.41
CA GLY A 175 2.51 -3.49 -18.84
C GLY A 175 2.34 -2.23 -19.69
N ASP A 176 2.07 -1.07 -19.08
CA ASP A 176 2.00 0.22 -19.78
C ASP A 176 3.40 0.85 -19.88
N LEU A 177 4.18 0.35 -20.86
CA LEU A 177 5.57 0.78 -21.06
C LEU A 177 5.68 2.26 -21.47
N LYS A 178 4.64 2.82 -22.09
CA LYS A 178 4.63 4.22 -22.52
C LYS A 178 4.57 5.14 -21.31
N ARG A 179 3.60 4.93 -20.42
CA ARG A 179 3.51 5.69 -19.15
C ARG A 179 4.76 5.47 -18.30
N ALA A 180 5.21 4.23 -18.19
CA ALA A 180 6.42 3.89 -17.43
C ALA A 180 7.63 4.70 -17.89
N THR A 181 7.88 4.76 -19.21
CA THR A 181 9.01 5.49 -19.79
C THR A 181 8.92 6.99 -19.51
N THR A 182 7.73 7.58 -19.62
CA THR A 182 7.52 9.00 -19.28
C THR A 182 7.90 9.29 -17.84
N TRP A 183 7.42 8.47 -16.90
CA TRP A 183 7.73 8.63 -15.47
C TRP A 183 9.20 8.38 -15.14
N PHE A 184 9.84 7.37 -15.74
CA PHE A 184 11.27 7.16 -15.53
C PHE A 184 12.12 8.33 -16.05
N ASN A 185 11.71 8.98 -17.14
CA ASN A 185 12.44 10.12 -17.69
C ASN A 185 12.29 11.38 -16.80
N SER A 186 11.17 11.54 -16.10
CA SER A 186 10.97 12.71 -15.22
C SER A 186 11.71 12.61 -13.88
N VAL A 187 12.21 11.43 -13.49
CA VAL A 187 12.91 11.24 -12.20
C VAL A 187 14.08 12.21 -12.04
N ALA A 188 14.86 12.44 -13.09
CA ALA A 188 16.03 13.32 -13.02
C ALA A 188 15.65 14.79 -12.76
N ASP A 189 14.48 15.22 -13.21
CA ASP A 189 13.97 16.59 -13.02
C ASP A 189 13.43 16.82 -11.60
N GLU A 190 13.03 15.74 -10.93
CA GLU A 190 12.46 15.77 -9.57
C GLU A 190 13.53 15.65 -8.47
N VAL A 191 14.80 15.42 -8.83
CA VAL A 191 15.91 15.29 -7.88
C VAL A 191 16.28 16.65 -7.29
N THR A 192 16.30 16.74 -5.97
CA THR A 192 16.71 17.93 -5.23
C THR A 192 18.15 17.87 -4.74
N ASP A 193 18.65 16.66 -4.47
CA ASP A 193 20.05 16.41 -4.08
C ASP A 193 20.66 15.32 -4.98
N PRO A 194 21.40 15.73 -6.03
CA PRO A 194 22.01 14.78 -6.97
C PRO A 194 22.99 13.80 -6.35
N GLN A 195 23.61 14.12 -5.21
CA GLN A 195 24.57 13.21 -4.57
C GLN A 195 23.85 12.08 -3.84
N SER A 196 22.91 12.40 -2.95
CA SER A 196 22.20 11.39 -2.17
C SER A 196 21.15 10.62 -2.97
N GLN A 197 20.60 11.23 -4.04
CA GLN A 197 19.54 10.63 -4.84
C GLN A 197 20.05 10.01 -6.15
N ARG A 198 21.37 9.94 -6.38
CA ARG A 198 21.92 9.33 -7.61
C ARG A 198 21.39 7.91 -7.87
N TRP A 199 21.22 7.13 -6.81
CA TRP A 199 20.74 5.76 -6.89
C TRP A 199 19.35 5.63 -7.53
N ILE A 200 18.45 6.62 -7.35
CA ILE A 200 17.10 6.55 -7.94
C ILE A 200 17.13 6.84 -9.43
N ILE A 201 18.02 7.74 -9.88
CA ILE A 201 18.25 8.00 -11.31
C ILE A 201 18.77 6.74 -11.98
N ASP A 202 19.76 6.08 -11.37
CA ASP A 202 20.35 4.85 -11.88
C ASP A 202 19.31 3.72 -11.89
N ALA A 203 18.47 3.60 -10.86
CA ALA A 203 17.37 2.64 -10.81
C ALA A 203 16.32 2.90 -11.90
N ALA A 204 15.93 4.15 -12.13
CA ALA A 204 14.99 4.53 -13.19
C ALA A 204 15.52 4.15 -14.57
N ARG A 205 16.79 4.47 -14.84
CA ARG A 205 17.46 4.06 -16.08
C ARG A 205 17.53 2.54 -16.23
N GLN A 206 17.91 1.82 -15.18
CA GLN A 206 17.95 0.36 -15.18
C GLN A 206 16.58 -0.24 -15.52
N GLN A 207 15.50 0.20 -14.86
CA GLN A 207 14.16 -0.36 -15.10
C GLN A 207 13.58 0.01 -16.46
N ARG A 208 13.95 1.16 -17.01
CA ARG A 208 13.56 1.56 -18.36
C ARG A 208 14.27 0.73 -19.44
N ASP A 209 15.59 0.56 -19.32
CA ASP A 209 16.42 0.00 -20.39
C ASP A 209 16.60 -1.53 -20.28
N CYS A 210 16.72 -2.06 -19.06
CA CYS A 210 16.96 -3.47 -18.79
C CYS A 210 16.28 -3.89 -17.46
N PRO A 211 14.94 -4.05 -17.45
CA PRO A 211 14.21 -4.26 -16.21
C PRO A 211 14.64 -5.51 -15.46
N ARG A 212 14.60 -5.41 -14.13
CA ARG A 212 14.93 -6.50 -13.20
C ARG A 212 13.83 -6.63 -12.17
N GLU A 213 13.76 -7.79 -11.54
CA GLU A 213 12.73 -8.06 -10.54
C GLU A 213 13.11 -7.56 -9.13
N TRP A 214 14.40 -7.61 -8.82
CA TRP A 214 14.96 -7.34 -7.49
C TRP A 214 16.00 -6.22 -7.55
N PHE A 215 16.08 -5.43 -6.49
CA PHE A 215 17.28 -4.64 -6.22
C PHE A 215 18.42 -5.60 -5.86
N GLY A 216 19.63 -5.30 -6.36
CA GLY A 216 20.84 -6.09 -6.17
C GLY A 216 21.84 -5.38 -5.29
#